data_AF-A0A7J2NF63-F1
#
_entry.id   AF-A0A7J2NF63-F1
#
_cell.length_a   1.000
_cell.length_b   1.000
_cell.length_c   1.000
_cell.angle_alpha   90.00
_cell.angle_beta   90.00
_cell.angle_gamma   90.00
#
_symmetry.space_group_name_H-M   'P 1'
#
loop_
_entity.id
_entity.type
_entity.pdbx_description
1 polymer ?
#
loop_
_entity_poly.entity_id
_entity_poly.type
_entity_poly.pdbx_seq_one_letter_code
_entity_poly.pdbx_strand_id
1 'polypeptide(L)'
;MKDFEILIKKKNVSKKPKVAIQGLPGIGNVGKLAVDFLIRESKARELAEIRSFFFPNTVFVNELGLVEPSCIKLFSKSLKSCDIIMISGNVQPSTDKGCHVISKNLAAYLDSINTKTLITLGGVGVSEEPKKPKVFCTANSAG
;
A
#
# COMPACT_ATOMS: atom_id res chain seq x y z
N MET A 1 19.22 11.67 11.58
CA MET A 1 18.09 10.72 11.67
C MET A 1 17.64 10.43 10.24
N LYS A 2 17.29 9.19 9.87
CA LYS A 2 16.87 8.91 8.48
C LYS A 2 15.41 9.33 8.29
N ASP A 3 15.12 10.14 7.28
CA ASP A 3 13.76 10.65 6.99
C ASP A 3 12.76 9.54 6.61
N PHE A 4 13.27 8.36 6.23
CA PHE A 4 12.52 7.22 5.74
C PHE A 4 13.26 5.92 6.07
N GLU A 5 12.51 4.89 6.47
CA GLU A 5 13.04 3.57 6.75
C GLU A 5 12.07 2.47 6.26
N ILE A 6 12.62 1.46 5.57
CA ILE A 6 11.92 0.22 5.25
C ILE A 6 12.46 -0.89 6.15
N LEU A 7 11.64 -1.34 7.08
CA LEU A 7 11.90 -2.46 7.95
C LEU A 7 11.46 -3.75 7.24
N ILE A 8 12.43 -4.48 6.69
CA ILE A 8 12.17 -5.75 6.00
C ILE A 8 11.91 -6.85 7.03
N LYS A 9 10.73 -7.49 6.96
CA LYS A 9 10.35 -8.61 7.83
C LYS A 9 10.64 -9.97 7.20
N LYS A 10 10.56 -10.06 5.86
CA LYS A 10 10.88 -11.27 5.10
C LYS A 10 12.08 -11.02 4.18
N LYS A 11 13.22 -11.63 4.53
CA LYS A 11 14.50 -11.43 3.81
C LYS A 11 14.54 -12.08 2.42
N ASN A 12 13.83 -13.19 2.21
CA ASN A 12 13.85 -13.92 0.94
C ASN A 12 12.58 -13.66 0.13
N VAL A 13 12.69 -12.76 -0.84
CA VAL A 13 11.66 -12.47 -1.84
C VAL A 13 11.93 -13.32 -3.08
N SER A 14 10.89 -13.94 -3.65
CA SER A 14 11.06 -14.77 -4.85
C SER A 14 11.55 -13.93 -6.03
N LYS A 15 12.22 -14.56 -7.01
CA LYS A 15 12.62 -13.89 -8.26
C LYS A 15 11.47 -13.70 -9.25
N LYS A 16 10.28 -14.24 -8.97
CA LYS A 16 9.12 -14.14 -9.87
C LYS A 16 8.74 -12.68 -10.11
N PRO A 17 8.20 -12.35 -11.29
CA PRO A 17 7.63 -11.03 -11.53
C PRO A 17 6.48 -10.78 -10.56
N LYS A 18 6.28 -9.50 -10.20
CA LYS A 18 5.26 -9.11 -9.23
C LYS A 18 4.32 -8.07 -9.75
N VAL A 19 3.09 -8.12 -9.26
CA VAL A 19 2.11 -7.04 -9.41
C VAL A 19 1.86 -6.46 -8.02
N ALA A 20 2.06 -5.16 -7.88
CA ALA A 20 1.74 -4.43 -6.66
C ALA A 20 0.35 -3.80 -6.78
N ILE A 21 -0.43 -3.87 -5.70
CA ILE A 21 -1.72 -3.21 -5.55
C ILE A 21 -1.64 -2.36 -4.29
N GLN A 22 -1.86 -1.06 -4.41
CA GLN A 22 -1.77 -0.10 -3.32
C GLN A 22 -3.14 0.50 -3.02
N GLY A 23 -3.49 0.52 -1.74
CA GLY A 23 -4.70 1.13 -1.21
C GLY A 23 -4.44 1.68 0.19
N LEU A 24 -4.35 3.01 0.30
CA LEU A 24 -4.07 3.72 1.55
C LEU A 24 -5.30 4.56 1.97
N PRO A 25 -5.38 5.04 3.22
CA PRO A 25 -6.52 5.82 3.71
C PRO A 25 -6.83 7.02 2.81
N GLY A 26 -8.07 7.20 2.38
CA GLY A 26 -8.44 8.25 1.41
C GLY A 26 -9.95 8.45 1.33
N ILE A 27 -10.44 9.05 0.24
CA ILE A 27 -11.88 9.30 0.06
C ILE A 27 -12.67 7.99 0.20
N GLY A 28 -13.59 7.96 1.18
CA GLY A 28 -14.42 6.79 1.49
C GLY A 28 -13.65 5.54 1.90
N ASN A 29 -12.33 5.63 2.13
CA ASN A 29 -11.42 4.50 2.34
C ASN A 29 -11.54 3.38 1.29
N VAL A 30 -12.04 3.67 0.09
CA VAL A 30 -12.37 2.65 -0.93
C VAL A 30 -11.15 1.80 -1.28
N GLY A 31 -10.03 2.45 -1.60
CA GLY A 31 -8.79 1.74 -1.94
C GLY A 31 -8.25 0.91 -0.78
N LYS A 32 -8.21 1.49 0.43
CA LYS A 32 -7.76 0.78 1.65
C LYS A 32 -8.60 -0.46 1.94
N LEU A 33 -9.92 -0.32 1.96
CA LEU A 33 -10.84 -1.43 2.26
C LEU A 33 -10.70 -2.55 1.22
N ALA A 34 -10.56 -2.20 -0.06
CA ALA A 34 -10.33 -3.18 -1.12
C ALA A 34 -9.03 -3.97 -0.90
N VAL A 35 -7.92 -3.28 -0.59
CA VAL A 35 -6.62 -3.95 -0.37
C VAL A 35 -6.59 -4.72 0.94
N ASP A 36 -7.14 -4.19 2.02
CA ASP A 36 -7.27 -4.89 3.32
C ASP A 36 -8.09 -6.18 3.18
N PHE A 37 -9.19 -6.13 2.42
CA PHE A 37 -9.98 -7.31 2.09
C PHE A 37 -9.14 -8.35 1.36
N LEU A 38 -8.38 -7.94 0.32
CA LEU A 38 -7.49 -8.86 -0.40
C LEU A 38 -6.41 -9.47 0.51
N ILE A 39 -5.83 -8.69 1.41
CA ILE A 39 -4.82 -9.17 2.36
C ILE A 39 -5.41 -10.27 3.26
N ARG A 40 -6.59 -10.01 3.84
CA ARG A 40 -7.27 -10.93 4.74
C ARG A 40 -7.71 -12.21 4.03
N GLU A 41 -8.45 -12.09 2.94
CA GLU A 41 -9.02 -13.25 2.23
C GLU A 41 -7.94 -14.12 1.58
N SER A 42 -6.88 -13.50 1.05
CA SER A 42 -5.77 -14.27 0.46
C SER A 42 -4.82 -14.84 1.52
N LYS A 43 -4.96 -14.47 2.80
CA LYS A 43 -4.01 -14.78 3.88
C LYS A 43 -2.57 -14.37 3.48
N ALA A 44 -2.44 -13.16 2.94
CA ALA A 44 -1.13 -12.62 2.54
C ALA A 44 -0.24 -12.44 3.78
N ARG A 45 1.07 -12.64 3.60
CA ARG A 45 2.04 -12.55 4.69
C ARG A 45 2.79 -11.23 4.63
N GLU A 46 2.97 -10.58 5.77
CA GLU A 46 3.75 -9.35 5.87
C GLU A 46 5.17 -9.56 5.29
N LEU A 47 5.58 -8.62 4.46
CA LEU A 47 6.84 -8.59 3.72
C LEU A 47 7.77 -7.53 4.32
N ALA A 48 7.24 -6.33 4.50
CA ALA A 48 7.98 -5.17 4.98
C ALA A 48 7.03 -4.14 5.62
N GLU A 49 7.59 -3.30 6.47
CA GLU A 49 6.93 -2.15 7.07
C GLU A 49 7.73 -0.90 6.75
N ILE A 50 7.04 0.18 6.38
CA ILE A 50 7.61 1.49 6.10
C ILE A 50 7.28 2.39 7.29
N ARG A 51 8.32 3.06 7.80
CA ARG A 51 8.24 4.12 8.81
C ARG A 51 8.90 5.37 8.28
N SER A 52 8.38 6.52 8.67
CA SER A 52 8.92 7.80 8.24
C SER A 52 8.55 8.92 9.20
N PHE A 53 9.45 9.89 9.33
CA PHE A 53 9.18 11.17 10.00
C PHE A 53 8.20 12.07 9.22
N PHE A 54 7.85 11.70 7.99
CA PHE A 54 6.81 12.36 7.21
C PHE A 54 5.40 11.84 7.52
N PHE A 55 5.26 10.82 8.36
CA PHE A 55 3.96 10.40 8.86
C PHE A 55 3.55 11.24 10.07
N PRO A 56 2.24 11.39 10.32
CA PRO A 56 1.76 12.03 11.53
C PRO A 56 2.32 11.35 12.79
N ASN A 57 2.61 12.15 13.83
CA ASN A 57 3.04 11.67 15.15
C ASN A 57 1.85 11.09 15.95
N THR A 58 1.16 10.13 15.35
CA THR A 58 -0.02 9.49 15.91
C THR A 58 0.21 7.99 16.06
N VAL A 59 -0.45 7.41 17.05
CA VAL A 59 -0.55 5.95 17.23
C VAL A 59 -2.00 5.54 17.16
N PHE A 60 -2.24 4.29 16.79
CA PHE A 60 -3.56 3.69 16.69
C PHE A 60 -3.69 2.59 17.73
N VAL A 61 -4.91 2.32 18.20
CA VAL A 61 -5.21 1.18 19.05
C VAL A 61 -5.91 0.15 18.18
N ASN A 62 -5.34 -1.05 18.09
CA ASN A 62 -5.93 -2.13 17.30
C ASN A 62 -7.06 -2.85 18.06
N GLU A 63 -7.69 -3.82 17.40
CA GLU A 63 -8.82 -4.59 17.96
C GLU A 63 -8.46 -5.38 19.23
N LEU A 64 -7.16 -5.63 19.47
CA LEU A 64 -6.65 -6.29 20.68
C LEU A 64 -6.32 -5.30 21.80
N GLY A 65 -6.60 -4.01 21.63
CA GLY A 65 -6.22 -2.96 22.57
C GLY A 65 -4.72 -2.64 22.58
N LEU A 66 -3.97 -3.11 21.58
CA LEU A 66 -2.52 -2.87 21.49
C LEU A 66 -2.22 -1.63 20.65
N VAL A 67 -1.14 -0.95 21.02
CA VAL A 67 -0.65 0.24 20.31
C VAL A 67 0.03 -0.16 19.01
N GLU A 68 -0.40 0.44 17.90
CA GLU A 68 0.22 0.32 16.58
C GLU A 68 0.73 1.69 16.09
N PRO A 69 2.02 1.80 15.73
CA PRO A 69 2.55 3.04 15.20
C PRO A 69 1.99 3.36 13.81
N SER A 70 2.05 4.63 13.44
CA SER A 70 1.81 5.08 12.07
C SER A 70 2.76 4.39 11.09
N CYS A 71 2.22 3.61 10.17
CA CYS A 71 3.01 2.84 9.21
C CYS A 71 2.25 2.53 7.92
N ILE A 72 3.03 2.23 6.89
CA ILE A 72 2.58 1.57 5.66
C ILE A 72 3.20 0.18 5.65
N LYS A 73 2.42 -0.86 5.38
CA LYS A 73 2.87 -2.25 5.35
C LYS A 73 2.71 -2.83 3.95
N LEU A 74 3.64 -3.70 3.60
CA LEU A 74 3.63 -4.49 2.39
C LEU A 74 3.38 -5.94 2.77
N PHE A 75 2.46 -6.57 2.07
CA PHE A 75 2.12 -7.99 2.22
C PHE A 75 2.38 -8.70 0.89
N SER A 76 2.71 -9.98 0.97
CA SER A 76 3.02 -10.81 -0.19
C SER A 76 2.16 -12.07 -0.23
N LYS A 77 1.66 -12.39 -1.41
CA LYS A 77 1.02 -13.67 -1.74
C LYS A 77 1.70 -14.26 -2.97
N SER A 78 2.27 -15.46 -2.85
CA SER A 78 2.85 -16.13 -4.01
C SER A 78 1.78 -16.89 -4.78
N LEU A 79 1.78 -16.74 -6.10
CA LEU A 79 0.98 -17.53 -7.04
C LEU A 79 1.91 -18.37 -7.93
N LYS A 80 1.32 -19.14 -8.84
CA LYS A 80 2.08 -20.04 -9.74
C LYS A 80 3.08 -19.26 -10.60
N SER A 81 2.63 -18.24 -11.33
CA SER A 81 3.42 -17.50 -12.33
C SER A 81 3.90 -16.12 -11.89
N CYS A 82 3.19 -15.47 -10.96
CA CYS A 82 3.54 -14.15 -10.42
C CYS A 82 3.30 -14.08 -8.91
N ASP A 83 3.93 -13.13 -8.23
CA ASP A 83 3.58 -12.81 -6.84
C ASP A 83 2.76 -11.51 -6.79
N ILE A 84 1.82 -11.43 -5.86
CA ILE A 84 1.08 -10.20 -5.58
C ILE A 84 1.69 -9.53 -4.36
N ILE A 85 2.01 -8.24 -4.49
CA ILE A 85 2.35 -7.35 -3.38
C ILE A 85 1.13 -6.48 -3.08
N MET A 86 0.69 -6.46 -1.83
CA MET A 86 -0.44 -5.66 -1.38
C MET A 86 0.08 -4.62 -0.40
N ILE A 87 -0.24 -3.35 -0.64
CA ILE A 87 0.32 -2.20 0.10
C ILE A 87 -0.84 -1.46 0.75
N SER A 88 -0.89 -1.50 2.09
CA SER A 88 -1.90 -0.84 2.91
C SER A 88 -1.26 -0.21 4.14
N GLY A 89 -2.00 0.58 4.91
CA GLY A 89 -1.47 1.30 6.06
C GLY A 89 -2.55 2.09 6.79
N ASN A 90 -2.19 2.62 7.95
CA ASN A 90 -3.08 3.45 8.76
C ASN A 90 -2.91 4.95 8.49
N VAL A 91 -1.89 5.34 7.73
CA VAL A 91 -1.58 6.74 7.43
C VAL A 91 -1.15 6.97 5.98
N GLN A 92 -1.21 8.23 5.57
CA GLN A 92 -0.51 8.78 4.41
C GLN A 92 0.34 9.99 4.86
N PRO A 93 1.42 10.33 4.15
CA PRO A 93 2.11 11.59 4.39
C PRO A 93 1.18 12.78 4.10
N SER A 94 1.28 13.84 4.90
CA SER A 94 0.40 15.02 4.82
C SER A 94 1.01 16.21 4.08
N THR A 95 2.28 16.10 3.66
CA THR A 95 3.01 17.17 2.96
C THR A 95 3.47 16.70 1.60
N ASP A 96 3.54 17.59 0.62
CA ASP A 96 4.00 17.27 -0.74
C ASP A 96 5.41 16.67 -0.74
N LYS A 97 6.31 17.22 0.09
CA LYS A 97 7.65 16.68 0.29
C LYS A 97 7.59 15.24 0.81
N GLY A 98 6.76 14.97 1.81
CA GLY A 98 6.53 13.63 2.34
C GLY A 98 5.99 12.68 1.27
N CYS A 99 4.94 13.09 0.54
CA CYS A 99 4.38 12.33 -0.57
C CYS A 99 5.45 11.95 -1.60
N HIS A 100 6.28 12.92 -2.01
CA HIS A 100 7.36 12.69 -2.98
C HIS A 100 8.42 11.72 -2.44
N VAL A 101 8.90 11.92 -1.21
CA VAL A 101 9.92 11.04 -0.62
C VAL A 101 9.41 9.61 -0.45
N ILE A 102 8.20 9.44 0.11
CA ILE A 102 7.62 8.11 0.33
C ILE A 102 7.39 7.40 -1.00
N SER A 103 6.73 8.05 -1.96
CA SER A 103 6.40 7.43 -3.26
C SER A 103 7.65 7.05 -4.04
N LYS A 104 8.68 7.92 -4.09
CA LYS A 104 9.95 7.64 -4.76
C LYS A 104 10.67 6.44 -4.18
N ASN A 105 10.80 6.38 -2.85
CA ASN A 105 11.49 5.26 -2.20
C ASN A 105 10.69 3.95 -2.28
N LEU A 106 9.36 4.01 -2.17
CA LEU A 106 8.50 2.85 -2.37
C LEU A 106 8.62 2.31 -3.81
N ALA A 107 8.59 3.18 -4.81
CA ALA A 107 8.76 2.78 -6.21
C ALA A 107 10.13 2.11 -6.43
N ALA A 108 11.22 2.69 -5.90
CA ALA A 108 12.55 2.11 -5.98
C ALA A 108 12.63 0.73 -5.30
N TYR A 109 11.98 0.57 -4.14
CA TYR A 109 11.89 -0.73 -3.47
C TYR A 109 11.12 -1.75 -4.32
N LEU A 110 9.97 -1.38 -4.86
CA LEU A 110 9.16 -2.27 -5.71
C LEU A 110 9.94 -2.73 -6.96
N ASP A 111 10.67 -1.82 -7.60
CA ASP A 111 11.54 -2.14 -8.73
C ASP A 111 12.65 -3.13 -8.34
N SER A 112 13.31 -2.89 -7.20
CA SER A 112 14.38 -3.77 -6.69
C SER A 112 13.93 -5.22 -6.43
N ILE A 113 12.63 -5.43 -6.19
CA ILE A 113 12.04 -6.77 -6.00
C ILE A 113 11.34 -7.30 -7.25
N ASN A 114 11.66 -6.79 -8.45
CA ASN A 114 11.13 -7.26 -9.73
C ASN A 114 9.60 -7.07 -9.88
N THR A 115 9.06 -5.97 -9.36
CA THR A 115 7.66 -5.59 -9.59
C THR A 115 7.51 -4.99 -10.99
N LYS A 116 6.61 -5.54 -11.80
CA LYS A 116 6.39 -5.14 -13.19
C LYS A 116 5.21 -4.19 -13.38
N THR A 117 4.28 -4.18 -12.43
CA THR A 117 3.08 -3.37 -12.51
C THR A 117 2.71 -2.89 -11.11
N LEU A 118 2.38 -1.61 -10.98
CA LEU A 118 1.80 -1.02 -9.78
C LEU A 118 0.40 -0.51 -10.12
N ILE A 119 -0.60 -1.03 -9.43
CA ILE A 119 -2.00 -0.61 -9.50
C ILE A 119 -2.29 0.20 -8.23
N THR A 120 -2.79 1.42 -8.37
CA THR A 120 -3.21 2.25 -7.23
C THR A 120 -4.72 2.36 -7.22
N LEU A 121 -5.32 2.21 -6.03
CA LEU A 121 -6.77 2.24 -5.83
C LEU A 121 -7.14 3.44 -4.96
N GLY A 122 -8.19 4.15 -5.36
CA GLY A 122 -8.70 5.32 -4.65
C GLY A 122 -10.21 5.47 -4.82
N GLY A 123 -10.82 6.26 -3.95
CA GLY A 123 -12.21 6.69 -4.09
C GLY A 123 -12.30 8.01 -4.84
N VAL A 124 -13.36 8.18 -5.62
CA VAL A 124 -13.75 9.47 -6.21
C VAL A 124 -14.92 10.01 -5.41
N GLY A 125 -14.79 11.22 -4.87
CA GLY A 125 -15.86 11.88 -4.14
C GLY A 125 -17.01 12.23 -5.09
N VAL A 126 -18.22 11.79 -4.75
CA VAL A 126 -19.45 12.09 -5.48
C VAL A 126 -20.45 12.75 -4.54
N SER A 127 -21.30 13.63 -5.06
CA SER A 127 -22.26 14.40 -4.25
C SER A 127 -23.38 13.56 -3.66
N GLU A 128 -23.71 12.44 -4.31
CA GLU A 128 -24.75 11.51 -3.88
C GLU A 128 -24.25 10.07 -4.03
N GLU A 129 -24.78 9.17 -3.21
CA GLU A 129 -24.46 7.75 -3.32
C GLU A 129 -24.96 7.20 -4.68
N PRO A 130 -24.06 6.66 -5.52
CA PRO A 130 -24.44 6.23 -6.86
C PRO A 130 -25.17 4.90 -6.78
N LYS A 131 -26.40 4.83 -7.31
CA LYS A 131 -27.15 3.56 -7.47
C LYS A 131 -26.38 2.49 -8.25
N LYS A 132 -25.47 2.91 -9.14
CA LYS A 132 -24.58 2.05 -9.91
C LYS A 132 -23.16 2.66 -9.88
N PRO A 133 -22.26 2.17 -9.01
CA PRO A 133 -20.90 2.70 -8.94
C PRO A 133 -20.15 2.44 -10.25
N LYS A 134 -19.35 3.42 -10.68
CA LYS A 134 -18.47 3.33 -11.86
C LYS A 134 -17.02 3.21 -11.43
N VAL A 135 -16.22 2.51 -12.21
CA VAL A 135 -14.76 2.41 -12.04
C VAL A 135 -14.10 3.17 -13.18
N PHE A 136 -13.18 4.08 -12.84
CA PHE A 136 -12.39 4.83 -13.81
C PHE A 136 -10.93 4.37 -13.73
N CYS A 137 -10.28 4.26 -14.88
CA CYS A 137 -8.90 3.79 -14.98
C CYS A 137 -8.05 4.80 -15.76
N THR A 138 -6.82 5.00 -15.30
CA THR A 138 -5.78 5.73 -16.03
C THR A 138 -4.49 4.91 -15.98
N ALA A 139 -3.64 5.05 -17.00
CA ALA A 139 -2.38 4.32 -17.12
C ALA A 139 -1.29 5.24 -17.69
N ASN A 140 -0.05 4.95 -17.35
CA ASN A 140 1.13 5.67 -17.85
C ASN A 140 1.65 5.15 -19.21
N SER A 141 1.01 4.11 -19.77
CA SER A 141 1.22 3.64 -21.13
C SER A 141 -0.10 3.13 -21.71
N ALA A 142 -0.25 3.21 -23.04
CA ALA A 142 -1.25 2.41 -23.74
C ALA A 142 -0.77 0.95 -23.67
N GLY A 143 -1.61 0.07 -23.13
CA GLY A 143 -1.27 -1.35 -22.94
C GLY A 143 -1.04 -2.11 -24.24
#